data_AF-A0A6B2GGA2-F1
#
_entry.id   AF-A0A6B2GGA2-F1
#
_cell.length_a   1.000
_cell.length_b   1.000
_cell.length_c   1.000
_cell.angle_alpha   90.00
_cell.angle_beta   90.00
_cell.angle_gamma   90.00
#
_symmetry.space_group_name_H-M   'P 1'
#
loop_
_entity.id
_entity.type
_entity.pdbx_description
1 polymer ?
#
loop_
_entity_poly.entity_id
_entity_poly.type
_entity_poly.pdbx_seq_one_letter_code
_entity_poly.pdbx_strand_id
1 'polypeptide(L)' 'IFNLSQQNQRTLAIETGIQNSGLGLLIIFTFFKGLGGMALIAATWGIWHIISGLALGLFWANKKIV' A
#
# COMPACT_ATOMS: atom_id res chain seq x y z
N ILE A 1 4.01 18.14 9.30
CA ILE A 1 5.39 18.37 8.78
C ILE A 1 5.35 19.32 7.58
N PHE A 2 4.71 18.94 6.46
CA PHE A 2 4.72 19.75 5.23
C PHE A 2 3.52 20.71 5.04
N ASN A 3 2.65 20.87 6.05
CA ASN A 3 1.48 21.77 6.03
C ASN A 3 0.59 21.66 4.76
N LEU A 4 0.42 20.45 4.25
CA LEU A 4 -0.45 20.17 3.09
C LEU A 4 -1.93 20.24 3.49
N SER A 5 -2.80 20.51 2.52
CA SER A 5 -4.25 20.38 2.72
C SER A 5 -4.61 18.96 3.17
N GLN A 6 -5.71 18.80 3.93
CA GLN A 6 -6.16 17.47 4.35
C GLN A 6 -6.41 16.53 3.17
N GLN A 7 -6.87 17.05 2.04
CA GLN A 7 -7.03 16.27 0.82
C GLN A 7 -5.69 15.67 0.36
N ASN A 8 -4.65 16.50 0.24
CA ASN A 8 -3.32 16.04 -0.19
C ASN A 8 -2.69 15.09 0.82
N GLN A 9 -2.91 15.29 2.11
CA GLN A 9 -2.45 14.36 3.14
C GLN A 9 -3.08 12.97 3.00
N ARG A 10 -4.40 12.90 2.75
CA ARG A 10 -5.10 11.62 2.51
C ARG A 10 -4.60 10.95 1.22
N THR A 11 -4.42 11.71 0.14
CA THR A 11 -3.84 11.19 -1.11
C THR A 11 -2.46 10.60 -0.87
N LEU A 12 -1.55 11.34 -0.23
CA LEU A 12 -0.20 10.87 0.02
C LEU A 12 -0.17 9.61 0.89
N ALA A 13 -1.02 9.53 1.90
CA ALA A 13 -1.10 8.33 2.74
C ALA A 13 -1.50 7.08 1.95
N ILE A 14 -2.45 7.20 1.01
CA ILE A 14 -2.86 6.08 0.15
C ILE A 14 -1.77 5.75 -0.88
N GLU A 15 -1.26 6.73 -1.62
CA GLU A 15 -0.28 6.52 -2.68
C GLU A 15 1.07 6.00 -2.18
N THR A 16 1.47 6.38 -0.95
CA THR A 16 2.71 5.85 -0.35
C THR A 16 2.49 4.51 0.36
N GLY A 17 1.30 4.27 0.91
CA GLY A 17 0.95 3.03 1.61
C GLY A 17 0.60 1.87 0.69
N ILE A 18 -0.05 2.15 -0.46
CA ILE A 18 -0.39 1.16 -1.47
C ILE A 18 0.75 1.09 -2.50
N GLN A 19 1.40 -0.06 -2.58
CA GLN A 19 2.53 -0.28 -3.47
C GLN A 19 2.19 -1.31 -4.55
N ASN A 20 3.02 -1.37 -5.59
CA ASN A 20 2.95 -2.43 -6.59
C ASN A 20 3.64 -3.70 -6.07
N SER A 21 2.93 -4.46 -5.25
CA SER A 21 3.38 -5.76 -4.74
C SER A 21 3.56 -6.80 -5.85
N GLY A 22 2.83 -6.70 -6.97
CA GLY A 22 3.00 -7.56 -8.13
C GLY A 22 4.37 -7.41 -8.80
N LEU A 23 4.86 -6.18 -8.95
CA LEU A 23 6.22 -5.91 -9.42
C LEU A 23 7.27 -6.47 -8.43
N GLY A 24 7.03 -6.34 -7.13
CA GLY A 24 7.88 -6.94 -6.11
C GLY A 24 7.99 -8.46 -6.26
N LEU A 25 6.86 -9.14 -6.43
CA LEU A 25 6.82 -10.59 -6.69
C LEU A 25 7.52 -10.95 -8.01
N LEU A 26 7.30 -10.18 -9.08
CA LEU A 26 7.98 -10.39 -10.36
C LEU A 26 9.50 -10.34 -10.21
N ILE A 27 10.03 -9.34 -9.49
CA ILE A 27 11.46 -9.21 -9.22
C ILE A 27 11.98 -10.42 -8.42
N ILE A 28 11.24 -10.86 -7.39
CA ILE A 28 11.62 -12.03 -6.57
C ILE A 28 11.70 -13.30 -7.41
N PHE A 29 10.68 -13.57 -8.22
CA PHE A 29 10.67 -14.77 -9.05
C PHE A 29 11.73 -14.72 -10.17
N THR A 30 11.97 -13.54 -10.75
CA THR A 30 12.90 -13.37 -11.87
C THR A 30 14.36 -13.42 -11.43
N PHE A 31 14.72 -12.70 -10.35
CA PHE A 31 16.12 -12.48 -9.98
C PHE A 31 16.57 -13.24 -8.72
N PHE A 32 15.63 -13.65 -7.86
CA PHE A 32 15.93 -14.31 -6.58
C PHE A 32 15.52 -15.79 -6.56
N LYS A 33 15.34 -16.41 -7.74
CA LYS A 33 14.94 -17.81 -7.91
C LYS A 33 13.67 -18.17 -7.11
N GLY A 34 12.79 -17.19 -6.91
CA GLY A 34 11.55 -17.38 -6.15
C GLY A 34 11.79 -17.73 -4.68
N LEU A 35 12.83 -17.16 -4.04
CA LEU A 35 13.12 -17.40 -2.62
C LEU A 35 11.85 -17.23 -1.77
N GLY A 36 11.34 -18.35 -1.25
CA GLY A 36 9.98 -18.44 -0.72
C GLY A 36 9.68 -17.46 0.40
N GLY A 37 10.65 -17.20 1.29
CA GLY A 37 10.52 -16.20 2.35
C GLY A 37 10.29 -14.78 1.83
N MET A 38 10.99 -14.37 0.78
CA MET A 38 10.79 -13.04 0.16
C MET A 38 9.41 -12.97 -0.51
N ALA A 39 9.03 -14.01 -1.25
CA ALA A 39 7.73 -14.08 -1.91
C ALA A 39 6.58 -14.03 -0.91
N LEU A 40 6.71 -14.73 0.23
CA LEU A 40 5.70 -14.74 1.29
C LEU A 40 5.53 -13.35 1.89
N ILE A 41 6.63 -12.64 2.17
CA ILE A 41 6.57 -11.26 2.70
C ILE A 41 5.91 -10.33 1.68
N ALA A 42 6.33 -10.37 0.41
CA ALA A 42 5.75 -9.51 -0.63
C ALA A 42 4.26 -9.80 -0.88
N ALA A 43 3.86 -11.07 -0.89
CA ALA A 43 2.46 -11.46 -1.07
C ALA A 43 1.59 -11.09 0.13
N THR A 44 2.05 -11.35 1.35
CA THR A 44 1.32 -10.99 2.58
C THR A 44 1.21 -9.48 2.76
N TRP A 45 2.27 -8.73 2.45
CA TRP A 45 2.22 -7.27 2.38
C TRP A 45 1.20 -6.81 1.33
N GLY A 46 1.21 -7.47 0.16
CA GLY A 46 0.22 -7.33 -0.92
C GLY A 46 -1.22 -7.31 -0.43
N ILE A 47 -1.59 -8.35 0.31
CA ILE A 47 -2.92 -8.51 0.88
C ILE A 47 -3.20 -7.43 1.93
N TRP A 48 -2.23 -7.16 2.80
CA TRP A 48 -2.37 -6.22 3.90
C TRP A 48 -2.66 -4.79 3.43
N HIS A 49 -1.93 -4.28 2.43
CA HIS A 49 -2.14 -2.91 1.98
C HIS A 49 -3.46 -2.72 1.22
N ILE A 50 -4.03 -3.79 0.65
CA ILE A 50 -5.40 -3.76 0.10
C ILE A 50 -6.42 -3.64 1.23
N ILE A 51 -6.33 -4.51 2.25
CA ILE A 51 -7.26 -4.52 3.39
C ILE A 51 -7.20 -3.18 4.14
N SER A 52 -6.00 -2.73 4.50
CA SER A 52 -5.81 -1.47 5.24
C SER A 52 -6.18 -0.24 4.40
N GLY A 53 -5.87 -0.23 3.10
CA GLY A 53 -6.28 0.82 2.17
C GLY A 53 -7.81 0.93 2.06
N LEU A 54 -8.52 -0.18 1.95
CA LEU A 54 -9.98 -0.22 1.96
C LEU A 54 -10.56 0.28 3.29
N ALA A 55 -10.04 -0.23 4.42
CA ALA A 55 -10.50 0.18 5.74
C ALA A 55 -10.31 1.68 5.98
N LEU A 56 -9.14 2.22 5.61
CA LEU A 56 -8.83 3.65 5.75
C LEU A 56 -9.67 4.49 4.78
N GLY A 57 -9.87 4.03 3.55
CA GLY A 57 -10.74 4.66 2.57
C GLY A 57 -12.18 4.77 3.06
N LEU A 58 -12.74 3.69 3.60
CA LEU A 58 -14.09 3.67 4.19
C LEU A 58 -14.21 4.59 5.41
N PHE A 59 -13.17 4.62 6.25
CA PHE A 59 -13.13 5.53 7.40
C PHE A 59 -13.14 7.01 6.98
N TRP A 60 -12.38 7.37 5.94
CA TRP A 60 -12.32 8.74 5.43
C TRP A 60 -13.50 9.14 4.56
N ALA A 61 -14.17 8.20 3.89
CA ALA A 61 -15.38 8.46 3.12
C ALA A 61 -16.47 9.13 3.98
N ASN A 62 -16.52 8.79 5.28
CA ASN A 62 -17.49 9.34 6.23
C ASN A 62 -17.02 10.63 6.93
N LYS A 63 -15.84 11.17 6.58
CA LYS A 63 -15.28 12.37 7.21
C LYS A 63 -15.12 13.51 6.20
N LYS A 64 -15.86 14.59 6.43
CA LYS A 64 -15.73 15.85 5.68
C LYS A 64 -14.27 16.33 5.73
N ILE A 65 -13.75 16.70 4.57
CA ILE A 65 -12.46 17.40 4.47
C ILE A 65 -12.72 18.84 4.92
N VAL A 66 -12.02 19.28 5.96
CA VAL A 66 -12.03 20.65 6.48
C VAL A 66 -10.84 21.39 5.92
#